data_AF-A0A2G6EPY9-F1
#
_entry.id   AF-A0A2G6EPY9-F1
#
_cell.length_a   1.000
_cell.length_b   1.000
_cell.length_c   1.000
_cell.angle_alpha   90.00
_cell.angle_beta   90.00
_cell.angle_gamma   90.00
#
_symmetry.space_group_name_H-M   'P 1'
#
loop_
_entity.id
_entity.type
_entity.pdbx_description
1 polymer ?
#
loop_
_entity_poly.entity_id
_entity_poly.type
_entity_poly.pdbx_seq_one_letter_code
_entity_poly.pdbx_strand_id
1 'polypeptide(L)'
;MGDDESLGHRERLNLETGRISWDELARFFARGVVIHVAAGMDLVEVAECLSRDDVPTLEGWLNAGRVARASDDDARAWTAANTEFWCVVVAPWVVVQELDPEQAAEVTPAGAPIAAG
;
A
#
# COMPACT_ATOMS: atom_id res chain seq x y z
N MET A 1 25.92 5.42 31.69
CA MET A 1 24.67 5.89 32.32
C MET A 1 24.41 7.27 31.76
N GLY A 2 23.25 7.47 31.14
CA GLY A 2 22.99 8.53 30.17
C GLY A 2 22.43 7.91 28.89
N ASP A 3 21.19 7.46 29.02
CA ASP A 3 20.25 6.84 28.10
C ASP A 3 20.27 7.49 26.70
N ASP A 4 20.36 6.71 25.62
CA ASP A 4 19.20 6.38 24.77
C ASP A 4 18.20 7.54 24.62
N GLU A 5 18.65 8.65 24.05
CA GLU A 5 17.77 9.80 23.78
C GLU A 5 17.93 10.22 22.31
N SER A 6 16.85 10.02 21.56
CA SER A 6 16.63 10.52 20.20
C SER A 6 17.13 9.66 19.04
N LEU A 7 16.78 8.37 19.03
CA LEU A 7 16.22 7.78 17.80
C LEU A 7 14.88 8.48 17.52
N GLY A 8 15.00 9.75 17.12
CA GLY A 8 13.89 10.57 16.66
C GLY A 8 13.28 9.87 15.47
N HIS A 9 12.20 9.14 15.75
CA HIS A 9 11.14 8.75 14.85
C HIS A 9 10.81 9.97 13.99
N ARG A 10 11.51 10.13 12.87
CA ARG A 10 11.20 11.13 11.86
C ARG A 10 10.83 10.36 10.62
N GLU A 11 9.54 10.01 10.58
CA GLU A 11 8.64 10.61 9.60
C GLU A 11 9.32 10.86 8.25
N ARG A 12 9.77 9.78 7.64
CA ARG A 12 9.71 9.68 6.19
C ARG A 12 8.59 8.71 5.92
N LEU A 13 7.36 9.20 6.02
CA LEU A 13 6.27 8.65 5.22
C LEU A 13 6.71 8.83 3.76
N ASN A 14 7.56 7.92 3.29
CA ASN A 14 7.84 7.77 1.89
C ASN A 14 6.55 7.18 1.32
N LEU A 15 5.64 8.07 0.92
CA LEU A 15 4.53 7.78 0.03
C LEU A 15 5.12 7.45 -1.34
N GLU A 16 5.91 6.40 -1.41
CA GLU A 16 6.50 5.87 -2.62
C GLU A 16 5.58 4.74 -3.07
N THR A 17 4.86 4.97 -4.17
CA THR A 17 4.17 3.92 -4.89
C THR A 17 5.21 3.12 -5.66
N GLY A 18 5.48 1.91 -5.21
CA GLY A 18 6.43 0.98 -5.82
C GLY A 18 5.71 -0.23 -6.40
N ARG A 19 6.36 -0.93 -7.33
CA ARG A 19 5.91 -2.29 -7.72
C ARG A 19 6.53 -3.27 -6.75
N ILE A 20 5.73 -4.19 -6.22
CA ILE A 20 6.17 -5.25 -5.33
C ILE A 20 5.72 -6.59 -5.90
N SER A 21 6.63 -7.56 -5.88
CA SER A 21 6.30 -8.94 -6.19
C SER A 21 5.63 -9.59 -4.98
N TRP A 22 4.82 -10.62 -5.21
CA TRP A 22 4.20 -11.38 -4.13
C TRP A 22 5.21 -11.88 -3.07
N ASP A 23 6.42 -12.30 -3.45
CA ASP A 23 7.47 -12.76 -2.52
C ASP A 23 7.84 -11.69 -1.48
N GLU A 24 8.07 -10.47 -1.95
CA GLU A 24 8.35 -9.30 -1.12
C GLU A 24 7.11 -8.81 -0.36
N LEU A 25 5.90 -9.08 -0.86
CA LEU A 25 4.65 -8.78 -0.16
C LEU A 25 4.36 -9.78 0.96
N ALA A 26 4.73 -11.05 0.76
CA ALA A 26 4.46 -12.15 1.69
C ALA A 26 5.09 -11.91 3.07
N ARG A 27 6.26 -11.25 3.14
CA ARG A 27 6.87 -10.84 4.41
C ARG A 27 6.05 -9.81 5.18
N PHE A 28 5.35 -8.90 4.50
CA PHE A 28 4.45 -7.94 5.13
C PHE A 28 3.13 -8.62 5.49
N PHE A 29 2.66 -9.53 4.64
CA PHE A 29 1.46 -10.34 4.90
C PHE A 29 1.62 -11.18 6.17
N ALA A 30 2.79 -11.80 6.36
CA ALA A 30 3.12 -12.56 7.57
C ALA A 30 3.06 -11.70 8.86
N ARG A 31 3.22 -10.37 8.75
CA ARG A 31 3.05 -9.42 9.86
C ARG A 31 1.60 -8.99 10.07
N GLY A 32 0.68 -9.34 9.16
CA GLY A 32 -0.73 -8.95 9.19
C GLY A 32 -0.98 -7.48 8.87
N VAL A 33 -0.03 -6.82 8.20
CA VAL A 33 -0.10 -5.37 7.89
C VAL A 33 -0.47 -5.07 6.43
N VAL A 34 -0.85 -6.08 5.66
CA VAL A 34 -1.19 -5.94 4.23
C VAL A 34 -2.68 -5.65 4.06
N ILE A 35 -2.95 -4.52 3.42
CA ILE A 35 -4.27 -4.05 3.03
C ILE A 35 -4.32 -4.13 1.51
N HIS A 36 -5.26 -4.88 0.95
CA HIS A 36 -5.50 -4.86 -0.49
C HIS A 36 -6.65 -3.89 -0.82
N VAL A 37 -6.54 -3.24 -1.98
CA VAL A 37 -7.53 -2.30 -2.48
C VAL A 37 -8.06 -2.72 -3.84
N ALA A 38 -9.34 -2.45 -4.07
CA ALA A 38 -9.98 -2.69 -5.35
C ALA A 38 -9.31 -1.90 -6.48
N ALA A 39 -9.35 -2.48 -7.68
CA ALA A 39 -8.90 -1.82 -8.90
C ALA A 39 -9.69 -0.52 -9.12
N GLY A 40 -8.98 0.58 -9.36
CA GLY A 40 -9.56 1.91 -9.57
C GLY A 40 -9.65 2.79 -8.32
N MET A 41 -9.18 2.33 -7.16
CA MET A 41 -8.92 3.22 -6.03
C MET A 41 -7.52 3.83 -6.12
N ASP A 42 -7.38 5.05 -5.60
CA ASP A 42 -6.09 5.73 -5.58
C ASP A 42 -5.28 5.29 -4.34
N LEU A 43 -4.11 4.70 -4.58
CA LEU A 43 -3.24 4.23 -3.51
C LEU A 43 -2.77 5.36 -2.60
N VAL A 44 -2.59 6.57 -3.13
CA VAL A 44 -2.16 7.74 -2.35
C VAL A 44 -3.30 8.20 -1.45
N GLU A 45 -4.54 8.23 -1.94
CA GLU A 45 -5.72 8.57 -1.12
C GLU A 45 -5.89 7.60 0.05
N VAL A 46 -5.78 6.29 -0.19
CA VAL A 46 -5.86 5.27 0.86
C VAL A 46 -4.71 5.39 1.84
N ALA A 47 -3.50 5.66 1.33
CA ALA A 47 -2.32 5.89 2.14
C ALA A 47 -2.43 7.12 3.04
N GLU A 48 -2.93 8.25 2.52
CA GLU A 48 -3.19 9.44 3.32
C GLU A 48 -4.24 9.17 4.40
N CYS A 49 -5.34 8.49 4.05
CA CYS A 49 -6.38 8.11 5.00
C CYS A 49 -5.83 7.24 6.14
N LEU A 50 -4.99 6.25 5.83
CA LEU A 50 -4.32 5.41 6.83
C LEU A 50 -3.33 6.21 7.66
N SER A 51 -2.58 7.14 7.05
CA SER A 51 -1.62 7.98 7.75
C SER A 51 -2.27 8.96 8.72
N ARG A 52 -3.49 9.40 8.41
CA ARG A 52 -4.28 10.31 9.26
C ARG A 52 -5.10 9.56 10.32
N ASP A 53 -5.09 8.23 10.30
CA ASP A 53 -5.94 7.38 11.14
C ASP A 53 -7.44 7.72 10.95
N ASP A 54 -7.84 7.99 9.70
CA ASP A 54 -9.24 8.30 9.34
C ASP A 54 -10.10 7.02 9.34
N VAL A 55 -10.35 6.48 10.53
CA VAL A 55 -11.22 5.32 10.79
C VAL A 55 -12.58 5.42 10.09
N PRO A 56 -13.35 6.53 10.13
CA PRO A 56 -14.68 6.56 9.52
C PRO A 56 -14.66 6.34 8.00
N THR A 57 -13.63 6.87 7.31
CA THR A 57 -13.45 6.69 5.87
C THR A 57 -13.04 5.25 5.55
N LEU A 58 -12.10 4.70 6.32
CA LEU A 58 -11.66 3.30 6.23
C LEU A 58 -12.83 2.32 6.43
N GLU A 59 -13.67 2.54 7.44
CA GLU A 59 -14.87 1.73 7.66
C GLU A 59 -15.85 1.81 6.49
N GLY A 60 -16.03 3.01 5.91
CA GLY A 60 -16.85 3.19 4.71
C GLY A 60 -16.32 2.37 3.53
N TRP A 61 -15.01 2.36 3.31
CA TRP A 61 -14.40 1.57 2.25
C TRP A 61 -14.41 0.07 2.51
N LEU A 62 -14.22 -0.36 3.76
CA LEU A 62 -14.36 -1.75 4.18
C LEU A 62 -15.79 -2.24 3.94
N ASN A 63 -16.79 -1.45 4.30
CA ASN A 63 -18.20 -1.78 4.09
C ASN A 63 -18.57 -1.83 2.60
N ALA A 64 -17.98 -0.93 1.80
CA ALA A 64 -18.16 -0.90 0.35
C ALA A 64 -17.39 -2.00 -0.40
N GLY A 65 -16.56 -2.80 0.29
CA GLY A 65 -15.69 -3.80 -0.34
C GLY A 65 -14.61 -3.17 -1.23
N ARG A 66 -14.24 -1.92 -0.97
CA ARG A 66 -13.20 -1.16 -1.69
C ARG A 66 -11.83 -1.43 -1.10
N VAL A 67 -11.73 -1.40 0.23
CA VAL A 67 -10.53 -1.75 0.98
C VAL A 67 -10.83 -3.05 1.72
N ALA A 68 -9.90 -4.00 1.74
CA ALA A 68 -10.00 -5.18 2.59
C ALA A 68 -8.60 -5.65 3.03
N ARG A 69 -8.55 -6.40 4.13
CA ARG A 69 -7.29 -7.06 4.51
C ARG A 69 -7.07 -8.24 3.61
N ALA A 70 -5.82 -8.44 3.20
CA ALA A 70 -5.44 -9.67 2.52
C ALA A 70 -5.75 -10.87 3.42
N SER A 71 -6.42 -11.87 2.89
CA SER A 71 -6.71 -13.13 3.57
C SER A 71 -5.73 -14.23 3.15
N ASP A 72 -5.72 -15.35 3.86
CA ASP A 72 -4.89 -16.51 3.51
C ASP A 72 -5.28 -17.14 2.15
N ASP A 73 -6.55 -17.01 1.75
CA ASP A 73 -7.04 -17.44 0.44
C ASP A 73 -6.48 -16.56 -0.69
N ASP A 74 -6.55 -15.23 -0.53
CA ASP A 74 -5.97 -14.26 -1.46
C ASP A 74 -4.47 -14.52 -1.64
N ALA A 75 -3.77 -14.71 -0.52
CA ALA A 75 -2.35 -15.01 -0.50
C ALA A 75 -2.02 -16.27 -1.34
N ARG A 76 -2.82 -17.33 -1.23
CA ARG A 76 -2.66 -18.54 -2.05
C ARG A 76 -2.91 -18.28 -3.52
N ALA A 77 -3.97 -17.54 -3.85
CA ALA A 77 -4.30 -17.19 -5.23
C ALA A 77 -3.17 -16.38 -5.88
N TRP A 78 -2.68 -15.35 -5.19
CA TRP A 78 -1.59 -14.49 -5.66
C TRP A 78 -0.26 -15.23 -5.76
N THR A 79 0.02 -16.16 -4.84
CA THR A 79 1.18 -17.06 -4.94
C THR A 79 1.11 -17.88 -6.23
N ALA A 80 -0.05 -18.47 -6.52
CA ALA A 80 -0.22 -19.35 -7.68
C ALA A 80 -0.18 -18.57 -9.01
N ALA A 81 -0.72 -17.35 -9.02
CA ALA A 81 -0.75 -16.47 -10.19
C ALA A 81 0.57 -15.70 -10.41
N ASN A 82 1.48 -15.68 -9.41
CA ASN A 82 2.69 -14.87 -9.41
C ASN A 82 2.41 -13.40 -9.77
N THR A 83 1.31 -12.87 -9.21
CA THR A 83 0.81 -11.53 -9.49
C THR A 83 1.77 -10.47 -8.95
N GLU A 84 1.93 -9.39 -9.71
CA GLU A 84 2.61 -8.18 -9.25
C GLU A 84 1.59 -7.17 -8.73
N PHE A 85 1.99 -6.41 -7.72
CA PHE A 85 1.14 -5.42 -7.09
C PHE A 85 1.80 -4.06 -7.11
N TRP A 86 1.01 -3.02 -7.23
CA TRP A 86 1.42 -1.72 -6.72
C TRP A 86 1.37 -1.76 -5.20
N CYS A 87 2.37 -1.20 -4.53
CA CYS A 87 2.38 -1.04 -3.09
C CYS A 87 2.70 0.39 -2.69
N VAL A 88 2.13 0.83 -1.57
CA VAL A 88 2.55 2.04 -0.86
C VAL A 88 2.67 1.72 0.62
N VAL A 89 3.79 2.12 1.22
CA VAL A 89 4.10 1.84 2.62
C VAL A 89 3.67 3.03 3.47
N VAL A 90 2.73 2.81 4.37
CA VAL A 90 2.25 3.80 5.34
C VAL A 90 2.39 3.20 6.71
N ALA A 91 3.50 3.48 7.38
CA ALA A 91 3.84 2.83 8.64
C ALA A 91 2.67 2.88 9.65
N PRO A 92 2.27 1.74 10.24
CA PRO A 92 2.85 0.40 10.10
C PRO A 92 2.29 -0.48 8.94
N TRP A 93 1.32 0.03 8.17
CA TRP A 93 0.57 -0.66 7.11
C TRP A 93 1.25 -0.65 5.73
N VAL A 94 0.89 -1.62 4.90
CA VAL A 94 1.26 -1.70 3.48
C VAL A 94 -0.01 -1.87 2.67
N VAL A 95 -0.30 -0.88 1.82
CA VAL A 95 -1.46 -0.91 0.93
C VAL A 95 -1.03 -1.44 -0.42
N VAL A 96 -1.77 -2.39 -0.97
CA VAL A 96 -1.48 -2.99 -2.27
C VAL A 96 -2.67 -2.99 -3.21
N GLN A 97 -2.41 -2.87 -4.50
CA GLN A 97 -3.40 -2.97 -5.57
C GLN A 97 -2.89 -3.92 -6.65
N GLU A 98 -3.77 -4.78 -7.15
CA GLU A 98 -3.46 -5.68 -8.26
C GLU A 98 -3.07 -4.87 -9.50
N LEU A 99 -1.89 -5.15 -10.06
CA LEU A 99 -1.46 -4.57 -11.31
C LEU A 99 -2.09 -5.35 -12.46
N ASP A 100 -3.13 -4.80 -13.07
CA ASP A 100 -3.63 -5.36 -14.32
C ASP A 100 -2.56 -5.17 -15.42
N PRO A 101 -2.06 -6.25 -16.05
CA PRO A 101 -0.93 -6.18 -16.97
C PRO A 101 -1.22 -5.32 -18.20
N GLU A 102 -2.49 -5.11 -18.55
CA GLU A 102 -2.90 -4.19 -19.62
C GLU A 102 -2.77 -2.70 -19.21
N GLN A 103 -2.93 -2.40 -17.91
CA GLN A 103 -2.76 -1.04 -17.37
C GLN A 103 -1.29 -0.70 -17.13
N ALA A 104 -0.44 -1.70 -16.87
CA ALA A 104 1.00 -1.53 -16.62
C ALA A 104 1.78 -0.88 -17.79
N ALA A 105 1.22 -0.88 -19.00
CA ALA A 105 1.81 -0.26 -20.18
C ALA A 105 1.45 1.23 -20.33
N GLU A 106 0.40 1.73 -19.67
CA GLU A 106 -0.12 3.09 -19.88
C GLU A 106 0.06 4.03 -18.68
N VAL A 107 0.17 3.51 -17.45
CA VAL A 107 0.37 4.37 -16.27
C VAL A 107 1.83 4.79 -16.12
N THR A 108 2.13 5.96 -16.68
CA THR A 108 3.25 6.79 -16.23
C THR A 108 3.03 7.07 -14.74
N PRO A 109 4.02 6.85 -13.85
CA PRO A 109 3.85 7.10 -12.42
C PRO A 109 3.45 8.57 -12.22
N ALA A 110 2.38 8.80 -11.46
CA ALA A 110 1.98 10.11 -10.97
C ALA A 110 3.10 10.66 -10.09
N GLY A 111 4.05 11.32 -10.75
CA GLY A 111 5.30 11.83 -10.24
C GLY A 111 6.09 12.52 -11.34
N ALA A 112 5.40 13.14 -12.32
CA ALA A 112 6.03 14.14 -13.17
C ALA A 112 6.15 15.44 -12.36
N PRO A 113 7.33 16.09 -12.32
CA PRO A 113 7.54 17.29 -11.53
C PRO A 113 6.56 18.38 -12.00
N ILE A 114 5.94 19.06 -11.04
CA ILE A 114 5.29 20.34 -11.31
C ILE A 114 6.27 21.22 -12.09
N ALA A 115 5.80 21.73 -13.23
CA ALA A 115 6.54 22.67 -14.05
C ALA A 115 7.01 23.86 -13.20
N ALA A 116 8.31 24.16 -13.25
CA ALA A 116 8.83 25.48 -12.94
C ALA A 116 9.44 26.04 -14.23
N GLY A 117 8.65 26.88 -14.90
CA GLY A 117 9.13 27.82 -15.91
C GLY A 117 9.56 29.14 -15.26
#